data_AF-A0A9D0AC25-F1
#
_entry.id   AF-A0A9D0AC25-F1
#
_cell.length_a   1.000
_cell.length_b   1.000
_cell.length_c   1.000
_cell.angle_alpha   90.00
_cell.angle_beta   90.00
_cell.angle_gamma   90.00
#
_symmetry.space_group_name_H-M   'P 1'
#
loop_
_entity.id
_entity.type
_entity.pdbx_description
1 polymer ?
#
loop_
_entity_poly.entity_id
_entity_poly.type
_entity_poly.pdbx_seq_one_letter_code
_entity_poly.pdbx_strand_id
1 'polypeptide(L)'
;MALLYPNTYSLAVSNLGFQLVYSLLNEQQGVVCERVVYPDAGQRLRSLESNRPLTDFTIVCVSASFEHDFPRLAGMLTAGCIEPMAANRPQTIAPGAPLVILGGVAIFMNPEPVAPFADLMVIGEAEPVLADVFAKLS
;
A
#
# COMPACT_ATOMS: atom_id res chain seq x y z
N MET A 1 4.53 -8.68 -2.63
CA MET A 1 4.15 -7.28 -2.37
C MET A 1 2.82 -7.26 -1.64
N ALA A 2 2.55 -6.21 -0.86
CA ALA A 2 1.22 -5.97 -0.28
C ALA A 2 0.63 -4.70 -0.89
N LEU A 3 -0.65 -4.74 -1.27
CA LEU A 3 -1.43 -3.60 -1.71
C LEU A 3 -2.53 -3.31 -0.69
N LEU A 4 -2.36 -2.21 0.04
CA LEU A 4 -3.26 -1.78 1.09
C LEU A 4 -4.38 -0.92 0.52
N TYR A 5 -5.61 -1.23 0.94
CA TYR A 5 -6.74 -0.33 0.84
C TYR A 5 -7.12 0.13 2.25
N PRO A 6 -7.01 1.43 2.60
CA PRO A 6 -7.24 1.92 3.96
C PRO A 6 -8.72 2.04 4.32
N ASN A 7 -9.53 1.06 3.93
CA ASN A 7 -10.95 0.97 4.20
C ASN A 7 -11.40 -0.50 4.25
N THR A 8 -12.69 -0.74 4.45
CA THR A 8 -13.26 -2.08 4.62
C THR A 8 -13.11 -2.94 3.36
N TYR A 9 -13.17 -4.27 3.55
CA TYR A 9 -13.14 -5.24 2.46
C TYR A 9 -14.20 -4.97 1.38
N SER A 10 -15.44 -4.70 1.80
CA SER A 10 -16.55 -4.44 0.86
C SER A 10 -16.25 -3.25 -0.04
N LEU A 11 -15.70 -2.16 0.50
CA LEU A 11 -15.35 -0.98 -0.29
C LEU A 11 -14.11 -1.24 -1.17
N ALA A 12 -13.15 -2.04 -0.71
CA ALA A 12 -12.00 -2.43 -1.52
C ALA A 12 -12.41 -3.22 -2.77
N VAL A 13 -13.31 -4.18 -2.62
CA VAL A 13 -13.82 -5.00 -3.75
C VAL A 13 -14.66 -4.19 -4.72
N SER A 14 -15.41 -3.18 -4.23
CA SER A 14 -16.20 -2.29 -5.08
C SER A 14 -15.40 -1.16 -5.73
N ASN A 15 -14.12 -0.99 -5.39
CA ASN A 15 -13.28 0.06 -5.94
C ASN A 15 -12.54 -0.41 -7.20
N LEU A 16 -12.99 0.04 -8.38
CA LEU A 16 -12.41 -0.37 -9.65
C LEU A 16 -10.93 0.05 -9.81
N GLY A 17 -10.57 1.24 -9.34
CA GLY A 17 -9.17 1.71 -9.39
C GLY A 17 -8.25 0.84 -8.54
N PHE A 18 -8.71 0.40 -7.36
CA PHE A 18 -7.98 -0.55 -6.53
C PHE A 18 -7.83 -1.92 -7.21
N GLN A 19 -8.91 -2.45 -7.80
CA GLN A 19 -8.85 -3.72 -8.52
C GLN A 19 -7.93 -3.64 -9.75
N LEU A 20 -7.96 -2.51 -10.48
CA LEU A 20 -7.09 -2.28 -11.63
C LEU A 20 -5.61 -2.31 -11.23
N VAL A 21 -5.24 -1.54 -10.20
CA VAL A 21 -3.86 -1.52 -9.66
C VAL A 21 -3.44 -2.93 -9.21
N TYR A 22 -4.32 -3.65 -8.52
CA TYR A 22 -4.05 -5.02 -8.10
C TYR A 22 -3.76 -5.96 -9.27
N SER A 23 -4.56 -5.87 -10.34
CA SER A 23 -4.37 -6.67 -11.56
C SER A 23 -3.06 -6.32 -12.25
N LEU A 24 -2.79 -5.03 -12.49
CA LEU A 24 -1.56 -4.56 -13.14
C LEU A 24 -0.29 -5.00 -12.40
N LEU A 25 -0.32 -5.01 -11.07
CA LEU A 25 0.79 -5.48 -10.25
C LEU A 25 1.04 -6.99 -10.41
N ASN A 26 -0.02 -7.80 -10.51
CA ASN A 26 0.08 -9.25 -10.67
C ASN A 26 0.30 -9.70 -12.12
N GLU A 27 0.13 -8.81 -13.10
CA GLU A 27 0.54 -9.07 -14.49
C GLU A 27 2.06 -9.03 -14.67
N GLN A 28 2.80 -8.44 -13.73
CA GLN A 28 4.26 -8.37 -13.79
C GLN A 28 4.88 -9.74 -13.47
N GLN A 29 5.76 -10.20 -14.36
CA GLN A 29 6.43 -11.49 -14.19
C GLN A 29 7.27 -11.52 -12.90
N GLY A 30 7.06 -12.55 -12.07
CA GLY A 30 7.80 -12.72 -10.82
C GLY A 30 7.25 -11.90 -9.64
N VAL A 31 6.17 -11.14 -9.83
CA VAL A 31 5.49 -10.41 -8.76
C VAL A 31 4.29 -11.22 -8.28
N VAL A 32 4.19 -11.36 -6.96
CA VAL A 32 2.95 -11.77 -6.28
C VAL A 32 2.54 -10.61 -5.41
N CYS A 33 1.40 -9.99 -5.72
CA CYS A 33 0.82 -8.92 -4.94
C CYS A 33 -0.41 -9.45 -4.19
N GLU A 34 -0.45 -9.22 -2.88
CA GLU A 34 -1.57 -9.60 -2.01
C GLU A 34 -2.27 -8.35 -1.49
N ARG A 35 -3.59 -8.41 -1.35
CA ARG A 35 -4.40 -7.29 -0.86
C ARG A 35 -4.47 -7.32 0.66
N VAL A 36 -4.48 -6.13 1.25
CA VAL A 36 -4.65 -5.94 2.68
C VAL A 36 -5.66 -4.81 2.88
N VAL A 37 -6.65 -5.02 3.74
CA VAL A 37 -7.72 -4.04 3.98
C VAL A 37 -7.74 -3.65 5.45
N TYR A 38 -8.41 -2.55 5.78
CA TYR A 38 -8.56 -2.15 7.16
C TYR A 38 -9.30 -3.26 7.94
N PRO A 39 -8.74 -3.76 9.06
CA PRO A 39 -9.28 -4.93 9.74
C PRO A 39 -10.52 -4.54 10.54
N ASP A 40 -11.48 -5.45 10.63
CA ASP A 40 -12.60 -5.29 11.55
C ASP A 40 -12.11 -5.27 13.01
N ALA A 41 -12.92 -4.71 13.90
CA ALA A 41 -12.59 -4.63 15.32
C ALA A 41 -12.23 -6.02 15.90
N GLY A 42 -11.05 -6.10 16.53
CA GLY A 42 -10.53 -7.34 17.12
C GLY A 42 -9.81 -8.27 16.15
N GLN A 43 -9.78 -7.97 14.85
CA GLN A 43 -9.00 -8.73 13.88
C GLN A 43 -7.57 -8.18 13.74
N ARG A 44 -6.64 -9.06 13.35
CA ARG A 44 -5.27 -8.68 13.01
C ARG A 44 -5.19 -8.22 11.56
N LEU A 45 -4.32 -7.25 11.29
CA LEU A 45 -4.02 -6.83 9.93
C LEU A 45 -3.24 -7.95 9.21
N ARG A 46 -3.87 -8.57 8.21
CA ARG A 46 -3.35 -9.72 7.46
C ARG A 46 -3.71 -9.58 5.99
N SER A 47 -2.92 -10.17 5.10
CA SER A 47 -3.27 -10.27 3.70
C SER A 47 -4.47 -11.18 3.47
N LEU A 48 -5.25 -10.88 2.44
CA LEU A 48 -6.49 -11.58 2.12
C LEU A 48 -6.21 -12.94 1.46
N GLU A 49 -5.19 -13.02 0.62
CA GLU A 49 -4.91 -14.20 -0.21
C GLU A 49 -4.29 -15.34 0.61
N SER A 50 -3.38 -15.03 1.54
CA SER A 50 -2.63 -16.05 2.26
C SER A 50 -2.48 -15.81 3.77
N ASN A 51 -3.19 -14.83 4.33
CA ASN A 51 -3.21 -14.54 5.76
C ASN A 51 -1.82 -14.23 6.36
N ARG A 52 -1.00 -13.48 5.61
CA ARG A 52 0.36 -13.09 6.00
C ARG A 52 0.39 -11.73 6.70
N PRO A 53 1.28 -11.51 7.69
CA PRO A 53 1.52 -10.19 8.25
C PRO A 53 2.18 -9.24 7.25
N LEU A 54 2.06 -7.92 7.47
CA LEU A 54 2.74 -6.93 6.61
C LEU A 54 4.27 -7.05 6.63
N THR A 55 4.85 -7.53 7.73
CA THR A 55 6.30 -7.73 7.88
C THR A 55 6.89 -8.74 6.89
N ASP A 56 6.06 -9.58 6.26
CA ASP A 56 6.53 -10.56 5.28
C ASP A 56 6.78 -9.97 3.89
N PHE A 57 6.36 -8.72 3.66
CA PHE A 57 6.46 -8.06 2.36
C PHE A 57 7.58 -7.03 2.38
N THR A 58 8.36 -6.96 1.30
CA THR A 58 9.44 -5.97 1.10
C THR A 58 8.96 -4.68 0.45
N ILE A 59 7.78 -4.70 -0.17
CA ILE A 59 7.12 -3.53 -0.76
C ILE A 59 5.67 -3.52 -0.30
N VAL A 60 5.26 -2.37 0.23
CA VAL A 60 3.91 -2.05 0.70
C VAL A 60 3.40 -0.88 -0.14
N CYS A 61 2.50 -1.16 -1.07
CA CYS A 61 1.79 -0.14 -1.82
C CYS A 61 0.49 0.22 -1.10
N VAL A 62 0.08 1.48 -1.15
CA VAL A 62 -1.22 1.92 -0.66
C VAL A 62 -1.97 2.60 -1.80
N SER A 63 -3.25 2.27 -1.93
CA SER A 63 -4.17 2.96 -2.84
C SER A 63 -5.32 3.56 -2.03
N ALA A 64 -5.24 4.86 -1.75
CA ALA A 64 -6.24 5.57 -0.96
C ALA A 64 -7.21 6.33 -1.86
N SER A 65 -8.50 6.16 -1.63
CA SER A 65 -9.56 6.77 -2.45
C SER A 65 -10.18 8.01 -1.82
N PHE A 66 -10.06 8.17 -0.50
CA PHE A 66 -10.60 9.33 0.20
C PHE A 66 -9.63 9.87 1.26
N GLU A 67 -9.61 11.18 1.48
CA GLU A 67 -8.77 11.81 2.52
C GLU A 67 -9.12 11.33 3.92
N HIS A 68 -10.39 10.97 4.17
CA HIS A 68 -10.84 10.44 5.46
C HIS A 68 -10.16 9.10 5.83
N ASP A 69 -9.50 8.44 4.87
CA ASP A 69 -8.77 7.20 5.08
C ASP A 69 -7.31 7.41 5.54
N PHE A 70 -6.80 8.65 5.55
CA PHE A 70 -5.41 8.92 5.93
C PHE A 70 -5.07 8.47 7.37
N PRO A 71 -5.92 8.68 8.39
CA PRO A 71 -5.67 8.12 9.72
C PRO A 71 -5.63 6.59 9.72
N ARG A 72 -6.45 5.95 8.87
CA ARG A 72 -6.48 4.48 8.73
C ARG A 72 -5.20 3.95 8.11
N LEU A 73 -4.63 4.65 7.13
CA LEU A 73 -3.33 4.32 6.54
C LEU A 73 -2.24 4.25 7.61
N ALA A 74 -2.07 5.31 8.41
CA ALA A 74 -1.08 5.33 9.48
C ALA A 74 -1.34 4.24 10.53
N GLY A 75 -2.62 4.02 10.86
CA GLY A 75 -3.05 2.94 11.75
C GLY A 75 -2.72 1.54 11.21
N MET A 76 -2.86 1.31 9.90
CA MET A 76 -2.51 0.04 9.26
C MET A 76 -1.01 -0.21 9.27
N LEU A 77 -0.17 0.80 9.00
CA LEU A 77 1.28 0.64 9.12
C LEU A 77 1.66 0.20 10.54
N THR A 78 1.14 0.90 11.55
CA THR A 78 1.36 0.56 12.96
C THR A 78 0.87 -0.85 13.29
N ALA A 79 -0.36 -1.20 12.90
CA ALA A 79 -0.95 -2.52 13.17
C ALA A 79 -0.23 -3.68 12.44
N GLY A 80 0.43 -3.38 11.32
CA GLY A 80 1.27 -4.31 10.58
C GLY A 80 2.72 -4.36 11.06
N CYS A 81 3.04 -3.71 12.18
CA CYS A 81 4.40 -3.60 12.71
C CYS A 81 5.38 -2.93 11.74
N ILE A 82 4.90 -1.98 10.93
CA ILE A 82 5.72 -1.14 10.05
C ILE A 82 5.76 0.27 10.67
N GLU A 83 6.96 0.82 10.83
CA GLU A 83 7.14 2.19 11.33
C GLU A 83 6.36 3.18 10.44
N PRO A 84 5.40 3.95 10.98
CA PRO A 84 4.58 4.84 10.17
C PRO A 84 5.38 5.99 9.55
N MET A 85 6.31 6.59 10.29
CA MET A 85 7.09 7.73 9.79
C MET A 85 8.21 7.24 8.88
N ALA A 86 8.21 7.65 7.61
CA ALA A 86 9.25 7.27 6.66
C ALA A 86 10.66 7.66 7.16
N ALA A 87 10.77 8.83 7.81
CA ALA A 87 12.02 9.31 8.39
C ALA A 87 12.60 8.40 9.50
N ASN A 88 11.77 7.55 10.11
CA ASN A 88 12.19 6.62 11.16
C ASN A 88 12.43 5.19 10.63
N ARG A 89 12.14 4.91 9.36
CA ARG A 89 12.37 3.59 8.76
C ARG A 89 13.85 3.36 8.47
N PRO A 90 14.34 2.10 8.53
CA PRO A 90 15.65 1.75 8.02
C PRO A 90 15.80 2.09 6.54
N GLN A 91 16.99 2.51 6.10
CA GLN A 91 17.26 2.77 4.68
C GLN A 91 17.42 1.50 3.84
N THR A 92 17.44 0.32 4.46
CA THR A 92 17.53 -0.98 3.80
C THR A 92 16.14 -1.55 3.54
N ILE A 93 15.89 -2.02 2.31
CA ILE A 93 14.64 -2.70 1.96
C ILE A 93 14.76 -4.19 2.33
N ALA A 94 13.94 -4.64 3.28
CA ALA A 94 13.91 -6.03 3.75
C ALA A 94 12.53 -6.37 4.35
N PRO A 95 12.19 -7.66 4.56
CA PRO A 95 11.03 -8.02 5.37
C PRO A 95 11.08 -7.32 6.75
N GLY A 96 9.98 -6.67 7.14
CA GLY A 96 9.88 -5.85 8.35
C GLY A 96 10.37 -4.40 8.19
N ALA A 97 11.09 -4.09 7.11
CA ALA A 97 11.48 -2.74 6.70
C ALA A 97 11.15 -2.53 5.21
N PRO A 98 9.84 -2.50 4.85
CA PRO A 98 9.43 -2.40 3.46
C PRO A 98 9.61 -1.00 2.90
N LEU A 99 9.75 -0.92 1.58
CA LEU A 99 9.49 0.30 0.83
C LEU A 99 7.99 0.59 0.81
N VAL A 100 7.56 1.74 1.32
CA VAL A 100 6.15 2.17 1.34
C VAL A 100 5.88 3.16 0.22
N ILE A 101 5.04 2.75 -0.73
CA ILE A 101 4.66 3.53 -1.90
C ILE A 101 3.19 3.94 -1.76
N LEU A 102 2.92 5.24 -1.79
CA LEU A 102 1.58 5.78 -1.66
C LEU A 102 1.03 6.22 -3.01
N GLY A 103 -0.21 5.85 -3.32
CA GLY A 103 -0.94 6.33 -4.50
C GLY A 103 -2.46 6.30 -4.30
N GLY A 104 -3.18 6.48 -5.41
CA GLY A 104 -4.64 6.58 -5.42
C GLY A 104 -5.13 8.03 -5.44
N VAL A 105 -6.42 8.19 -5.74
CA VAL A 105 -7.02 9.49 -6.07
C VAL A 105 -6.89 10.50 -4.92
N ALA A 106 -7.04 10.06 -3.66
CA ALA A 106 -6.91 10.97 -2.52
C ALA A 106 -5.48 11.51 -2.36
N ILE A 107 -4.48 10.68 -2.63
CA ILE A 107 -3.06 11.04 -2.51
C ILE A 107 -2.66 11.95 -3.67
N PHE A 108 -3.21 11.71 -4.86
CA PHE A 108 -3.06 12.61 -5.99
C PHE A 108 -3.64 14.00 -5.71
N MET A 109 -4.85 14.07 -5.13
CA MET A 109 -5.53 15.33 -4.83
C MET A 109 -4.85 16.12 -3.71
N ASN A 110 -4.38 15.44 -2.67
CA ASN A 110 -3.81 16.08 -1.49
C ASN A 110 -2.71 15.21 -0.85
N PRO A 111 -1.47 15.27 -1.38
CA PRO A 111 -0.38 14.42 -0.91
C PRO A 111 0.24 14.89 0.40
N GLU A 112 0.19 16.19 0.70
CA GLU A 112 0.90 16.80 1.84
C GLU A 112 0.58 16.11 3.19
N PRO A 113 -0.68 15.80 3.54
CA PRO A 113 -1.00 15.18 4.83
C PRO A 113 -0.42 13.79 5.01
N VAL A 114 -0.14 13.07 3.91
CA VAL A 114 0.36 11.69 3.94
C VAL A 114 1.83 11.54 3.53
N ALA A 115 2.44 12.60 3.02
CA ALA A 115 3.84 12.62 2.61
C ALA A 115 4.82 12.10 3.71
N PRO A 116 4.64 12.41 5.02
CA PRO A 116 5.52 11.89 6.06
C PRO A 116 5.50 10.36 6.22
N PHE A 117 4.47 9.66 5.71
CA PHE A 117 4.35 8.20 5.79
C PHE A 117 4.93 7.47 4.56
N ALA A 118 5.24 8.20 3.50
CA ALA A 118 5.65 7.64 2.21
C ALA A 118 7.17 7.64 2.04
N ASP A 119 7.72 6.53 1.53
CA ASP A 119 9.06 6.55 0.95
C ASP A 119 9.01 7.04 -0.50
N LEU A 120 7.91 6.76 -1.20
CA LEU A 120 7.63 7.21 -2.55
C LEU A 120 6.14 7.50 -2.73
N MET A 121 5.82 8.52 -3.52
CA MET A 121 4.43 8.83 -3.88
C MET A 121 4.25 8.78 -5.38
N VAL A 122 3.21 8.08 -5.82
CA VAL A 122 2.77 8.04 -7.21
C VAL A 122 1.66 9.07 -7.38
N ILE A 123 2.01 10.19 -8.03
CA ILE A 123 1.12 11.30 -8.31
C ILE A 123 0.78 11.27 -9.80
N GLY A 124 -0.46 10.90 -10.14
CA GLY A 124 -0.94 10.77 -11.52
C GLY A 124 -1.60 9.42 -11.76
N GLU A 125 -1.72 9.02 -13.03
CA GLU A 125 -2.27 7.71 -13.38
C GLU A 125 -1.28 6.59 -13.04
N ALA A 126 -1.80 5.51 -12.47
CA ALA A 126 -0.98 4.41 -11.96
C ALA A 126 -0.30 3.60 -13.08
N GLU A 127 -0.92 3.51 -14.26
CA GLU A 127 -0.45 2.66 -15.36
C GLU A 127 0.96 3.02 -15.88
N PRO A 128 1.27 4.28 -16.26
CA PRO A 128 2.61 4.62 -16.74
C PRO A 128 3.67 4.59 -15.62
N VAL A 129 3.29 4.93 -14.38
CA VAL A 129 4.26 5.08 -13.28
C VAL A 129 4.67 3.73 -12.69
N LEU A 130 3.74 2.78 -12.58
CA LEU A 130 4.07 1.46 -12.01
C LEU A 130 5.09 0.71 -12.88
N ALA A 131 4.94 0.70 -14.20
CA ALA A 131 5.88 0.06 -15.10
C ALA A 131 7.31 0.62 -14.95
N ASP A 132 7.45 1.94 -14.90
CA ASP A 132 8.75 2.62 -14.75
C ASP A 132 9.39 2.40 -13.37
N VAL A 133 8.59 2.34 -12.30
CA VAL A 133 9.09 2.05 -10.95
C VAL A 133 9.62 0.62 -10.86
N PHE A 134 8.92 -0.36 -11.43
CA PHE A 134 9.39 -1.76 -11.41
C PHE A 134 10.62 -2.00 -12.26
N ALA A 135 10.71 -1.38 -13.44
CA ALA A 135 11.89 -1.47 -14.30
C ALA A 135 13.18 -0.96 -13.60
N LYS A 136 13.05 -0.15 -12.54
CA LYS A 136 14.18 0.38 -11.75
C LYS A 136 14.44 -0.39 -10.46
N LEU A 137 13.54 -1.29 -10.06
CA LEU A 137 13.66 -2.12 -8.84
C LEU A 137 14.13 -3.55 -9.14
N SER A 138 14.15 -3.95 -10.42
CA SER A 138 14.78 -5.18 -10.94
C SER A 138 16.25 -4.98 -11.26
#